data_AF-A0A7C4QC93-F1
#
_entry.id   AF-A0A7C4QC93-F1
#
_cell.length_a   1.000
_cell.length_b   1.000
_cell.length_c   1.000
_cell.angle_alpha   90.00
_cell.angle_beta   90.00
_cell.angle_gamma   90.00
#
_symmetry.space_group_name_H-M   'P 1'
#
loop_
_entity.id
_entity.type
_entity.pdbx_description
1 polymer ?
#
loop_
_entity_poly.entity_id
_entity_poly.type
_entity_poly.pdbx_seq_one_letter_code
_entity_poly.pdbx_strand_id
1 'polypeptide(L)'
;MRSEPEVRMIVLMGAGLVTGLLIGLFMFVWRPASARLALDAPQASAQSTSPLSAAGADTPVVLATQAPALPGFGALNTGSAAPDFTLKALDGSDVTLSQFRGQPVLINFWASWCLPCRAEMPELVRAYDAHKAEDLVILAVNFTVGDALPDVQAFVDEFKMTFPVLLDEDGAVADLYRVRGLPLSVFINREGAISHIQIGAMTGEQADEFVGEILK
;
A
#
# COMPACT_ATOMS: atom_id res chain seq x y z
N MET A 1 -27.08 -15.71 62.69
CA MET A 1 -27.98 -14.72 63.33
C MET A 1 -27.45 -13.34 63.00
N ARG A 2 -28.27 -12.53 62.31
CA ARG A 2 -28.19 -11.07 62.07
C ARG A 2 -26.95 -10.57 61.30
N SER A 3 -27.03 -9.68 60.31
CA SER A 3 -28.11 -8.96 59.65
C SER A 3 -27.45 -8.04 58.61
N GLU A 4 -27.89 -8.06 57.35
CA GLU A 4 -27.82 -6.84 56.50
C GLU A 4 -28.92 -5.86 56.97
N PRO A 5 -28.88 -4.54 56.66
CA PRO A 5 -29.38 -4.08 55.35
C PRO A 5 -28.87 -2.72 54.79
N GLU A 6 -29.06 -2.58 53.47
CA GLU A 6 -29.52 -1.44 52.65
C GLU A 6 -29.21 0.04 53.00
N VAL A 7 -28.75 0.78 51.97
CA VAL A 7 -29.26 2.11 51.58
C VAL A 7 -29.20 2.18 50.03
N ARG A 8 -30.27 1.94 49.26
CA ARG A 8 -31.44 2.77 48.89
C ARG A 8 -31.13 4.18 48.32
N MET A 9 -31.41 4.31 47.02
CA MET A 9 -32.43 5.22 46.45
C MET A 9 -31.99 6.55 45.80
N ILE A 10 -32.80 6.97 44.81
CA ILE A 10 -32.99 8.32 44.21
C ILE A 10 -32.21 8.53 42.89
N VAL A 11 -32.76 8.18 41.71
CA VAL A 11 -33.74 8.93 40.87
C VAL A 11 -33.37 10.39 40.65
N LEU A 12 -33.09 10.77 39.40
CA LEU A 12 -33.59 12.02 38.82
C LEU A 12 -33.47 12.02 37.29
N MET A 13 -34.63 12.01 36.64
CA MET A 13 -34.85 12.36 35.25
C MET A 13 -34.40 13.81 35.00
N GLY A 14 -33.73 14.05 33.88
CA GLY A 14 -33.45 15.38 33.36
C GLY A 14 -33.69 15.40 31.85
N ALA A 15 -34.94 15.65 31.45
CA ALA A 15 -35.32 15.94 30.08
C ALA A 15 -34.83 17.36 29.71
N GLY A 16 -33.87 17.44 28.80
CA GLY A 16 -33.41 18.70 28.21
C GLY A 16 -33.96 18.87 26.79
N LEU A 17 -35.02 19.68 26.67
CA LEU A 17 -35.55 20.19 25.40
C LEU A 17 -34.49 20.99 24.65
N VAL A 18 -34.12 20.56 23.45
CA VAL A 18 -33.35 21.38 22.48
C VAL A 18 -34.35 22.03 21.53
N THR A 19 -34.78 23.24 21.89
CA THR A 19 -35.54 24.15 21.03
C THR A 19 -34.57 25.10 20.34
N GLY A 20 -34.65 25.19 19.01
CA GLY A 20 -34.23 26.39 18.28
C GLY A 20 -33.21 26.19 17.16
N LEU A 21 -33.69 25.83 15.97
CA LEU A 21 -32.98 26.18 14.73
C LEU A 21 -34.00 26.46 13.61
N LEU A 22 -34.49 27.70 13.56
CA LEU A 22 -35.22 28.25 12.41
C LEU A 22 -34.69 29.65 12.12
N ILE A 23 -33.55 29.73 11.45
CA ILE A 23 -33.06 30.94 10.79
C ILE A 23 -32.37 30.50 9.49
N GLY A 24 -32.85 30.99 8.34
CA GLY A 24 -32.03 30.97 7.12
C GLY A 24 -32.67 30.54 5.80
N LEU A 25 -34.00 30.66 5.60
CA LEU A 25 -34.56 30.65 4.24
C LEU A 25 -34.64 32.09 3.70
N PHE A 26 -33.51 32.65 3.26
CA PHE A 26 -33.50 33.83 2.37
C PHE A 26 -32.08 34.05 1.86
N MET A 27 -31.76 33.59 0.64
CA MET A 27 -30.88 34.23 -0.37
C MET A 27 -30.86 33.37 -1.65
N PHE A 28 -32.06 33.06 -2.13
CA PHE A 28 -32.26 32.77 -3.55
C PHE A 28 -32.53 34.14 -4.21
N VAL A 29 -31.98 34.36 -5.42
CA VAL A 29 -32.12 35.57 -6.26
C VAL A 29 -31.02 36.63 -6.06
N TRP A 30 -29.84 36.39 -6.64
CA TRP A 30 -29.17 37.39 -7.50
C TRP A 30 -28.04 36.73 -8.32
N ARG A 31 -28.41 36.13 -9.46
CA ARG A 31 -27.44 35.71 -10.49
C ARG A 31 -27.63 36.63 -11.70
N PRO A 32 -26.76 37.62 -11.95
CA PRO A 32 -26.86 38.41 -13.16
C PRO A 32 -26.45 37.54 -14.36
N ALA A 33 -27.35 37.49 -15.34
CA ALA A 33 -27.12 36.93 -16.65
C ALA A 33 -26.67 38.05 -17.60
N SER A 34 -25.41 37.98 -18.05
CA SER A 34 -24.86 38.58 -19.28
C SER A 34 -23.34 38.32 -19.21
N ALA A 35 -22.67 37.67 -20.16
CA ALA A 35 -22.80 37.81 -21.59
C ALA A 35 -22.49 36.47 -22.30
N ARG A 36 -23.23 36.23 -23.38
CA ARG A 36 -22.83 35.34 -24.48
C ARG A 36 -22.20 36.20 -25.57
N LEU A 37 -21.43 35.51 -26.43
CA LEU A 37 -20.78 35.89 -27.69
C LEU A 37 -19.26 36.08 -27.52
N ALA A 38 -18.38 35.48 -28.32
CA ALA A 38 -18.51 34.53 -29.42
C ALA A 38 -17.10 34.15 -29.90
N LEU A 39 -17.05 33.20 -30.84
CA LEU A 39 -16.05 33.00 -31.89
C LEU A 39 -14.81 32.15 -31.59
N ASP A 40 -14.85 30.96 -32.20
CA ASP A 40 -13.80 30.33 -33.00
C ASP A 40 -12.35 30.35 -32.50
N ALA A 41 -11.90 29.18 -32.06
CA ALA A 41 -10.49 28.80 -32.14
C ALA A 41 -10.36 27.56 -33.06
N PRO A 42 -9.52 27.61 -34.11
CA PRO A 42 -9.41 26.57 -35.12
C PRO A 42 -8.70 25.32 -34.58
N GLN A 43 -9.21 24.15 -34.96
CA GLN A 43 -8.52 22.87 -34.79
C GLN A 43 -7.38 22.80 -35.81
N ALA A 44 -6.16 23.06 -35.36
CA ALA A 44 -4.95 22.84 -36.14
C ALA A 44 -4.52 21.38 -35.99
N SER A 45 -4.80 20.59 -37.02
CA SER A 45 -4.26 19.25 -37.26
C SER A 45 -2.76 19.35 -37.55
N ALA A 46 -1.93 19.07 -36.55
CA ALA A 46 -0.50 18.88 -36.76
C ALA A 46 -0.26 17.47 -37.32
N GLN A 47 -0.06 17.39 -38.63
CA GLN A 47 0.42 16.22 -39.32
C GLN A 47 1.89 15.99 -38.97
N SER A 48 2.18 14.89 -38.28
CA SER A 48 3.55 14.37 -38.10
C SER A 48 4.11 13.95 -39.45
N THR A 49 4.97 14.78 -40.04
CA THR A 49 5.84 14.37 -41.14
C THR A 49 7.23 14.11 -40.58
N SER A 50 7.58 12.82 -40.49
CA SER A 50 8.94 12.40 -40.17
C SER A 50 9.88 12.76 -41.33
N PRO A 51 11.01 13.43 -41.09
CA PRO A 51 12.06 13.50 -42.08
C PRO A 51 12.90 12.21 -42.02
N LEU A 52 12.87 11.47 -43.12
CA LEU A 52 13.87 10.49 -43.48
C LEU A 52 15.14 11.27 -43.89
N SER A 53 16.17 11.30 -43.03
CA SER A 53 17.50 11.82 -43.43
C SER A 53 18.53 10.71 -43.33
N ALA A 54 19.12 10.43 -44.50
CA ALA A 54 20.13 9.42 -44.72
C ALA A 54 21.54 9.89 -44.33
N ALA A 55 22.35 8.89 -43.96
CA ALA A 55 23.78 8.72 -44.22
C ALA A 55 24.82 9.73 -43.66
N GLY A 56 25.73 9.16 -42.87
CA GLY A 56 27.17 9.36 -43.05
C GLY A 56 27.92 9.98 -41.87
N ALA A 57 28.59 9.14 -41.08
CA ALA A 57 29.97 9.39 -40.62
C ALA A 57 30.50 8.17 -39.86
N ASP A 58 31.59 7.61 -40.37
CA ASP A 58 32.39 6.57 -39.75
C ASP A 58 33.00 7.08 -38.43
N THR A 59 32.58 6.50 -37.30
CA THR A 59 33.29 6.62 -36.02
C THR A 59 33.67 5.23 -35.54
N PRO A 60 34.92 5.02 -35.07
CA PRO A 60 35.34 3.73 -34.55
C PRO A 60 34.55 3.42 -33.29
N VAL A 61 33.93 2.25 -33.27
CA VAL A 61 33.23 1.67 -32.12
C VAL A 61 34.28 1.39 -31.05
N VAL A 62 34.41 2.31 -30.09
CA VAL A 62 35.16 2.07 -28.87
C VAL A 62 34.38 1.03 -28.08
N LEU A 63 35.00 -0.11 -27.82
CA LEU A 63 34.43 -1.21 -27.05
C LEU A 63 34.09 -0.70 -25.64
N ALA A 64 32.84 -0.33 -25.42
CA ALA A 64 32.36 0.10 -24.12
C ALA A 64 32.51 -1.05 -23.13
N THR A 65 33.45 -0.91 -22.20
CA THR A 65 33.54 -1.77 -21.03
C THR A 65 32.23 -1.62 -20.27
N GLN A 66 31.47 -2.70 -20.11
CA GLN A 66 30.16 -2.67 -19.46
C GLN A 66 30.32 -2.17 -18.03
N ALA A 67 29.76 -0.99 -17.76
CA ALA A 67 29.53 -0.55 -16.39
C ALA A 67 28.61 -1.57 -15.71
N PRO A 68 28.83 -1.92 -14.43
CA PRO A 68 27.89 -2.76 -13.71
C PRO A 68 26.51 -2.08 -13.77
N ALA A 69 25.51 -2.83 -14.22
CA ALA A 69 24.14 -2.36 -14.23
C ALA A 69 23.78 -1.93 -12.80
N LEU A 70 23.51 -0.63 -12.62
CA LEU A 70 22.72 -0.20 -11.48
C LEU A 70 21.46 -1.07 -11.46
N PRO A 71 20.96 -1.53 -10.31
CA PRO A 71 19.68 -2.22 -10.25
C PRO A 71 18.65 -1.28 -10.86
N GLY A 72 18.31 -1.56 -12.13
CA GLY A 72 17.38 -0.75 -12.87
C GLY A 72 16.02 -0.87 -12.22
N PHE A 73 15.16 0.12 -12.44
CA PHE A 73 13.72 -0.04 -12.34
C PHE A 73 13.30 -1.12 -13.35
N GLY A 74 13.55 -2.38 -13.02
CA GLY A 74 13.06 -3.53 -13.75
C GLY A 74 11.55 -3.44 -13.76
N ALA A 75 10.94 -3.77 -14.88
CA ALA A 75 9.49 -3.83 -14.93
C ALA A 75 9.03 -4.90 -13.92
N LEU A 76 8.20 -4.50 -12.96
CA LEU A 76 7.59 -5.39 -11.96
C LEU A 76 6.76 -6.45 -12.68
N ASN A 77 7.38 -7.59 -12.91
CA ASN A 77 6.78 -8.75 -13.56
C ASN A 77 7.31 -10.02 -12.89
N THR A 78 6.55 -11.10 -12.99
CA THR A 78 7.03 -12.43 -12.63
C THR A 78 8.35 -12.75 -13.34
N GLY A 79 9.30 -13.32 -12.60
CA GLY A 79 10.66 -13.66 -13.03
C GLY A 79 11.67 -12.52 -12.94
N SER A 80 11.24 -11.26 -12.74
CA SER A 80 12.15 -10.14 -12.53
C SER A 80 12.64 -10.07 -11.08
N ALA A 81 13.83 -9.49 -10.86
CA ALA A 81 14.31 -9.23 -9.51
C ALA A 81 13.42 -8.20 -8.81
N ALA A 82 13.10 -8.44 -7.54
CA ALA A 82 12.35 -7.48 -6.74
C ALA A 82 13.21 -6.21 -6.49
N PRO A 83 12.67 -4.99 -6.72
CA PRO A 83 13.38 -3.75 -6.42
C PRO A 83 13.76 -3.67 -4.95
N ASP A 84 15.01 -3.32 -4.66
CA ASP A 84 15.48 -3.22 -3.28
C ASP A 84 14.98 -1.93 -2.62
N PHE A 85 14.83 -1.96 -1.29
CA PHE A 85 14.44 -0.80 -0.49
C PHE A 85 14.90 -0.96 0.96
N THR A 86 14.97 0.15 1.67
CA THR A 86 15.17 0.20 3.11
C THR A 86 14.07 1.04 3.74
N LEU A 87 13.41 0.51 4.77
CA LEU A 87 12.39 1.22 5.55
C LEU A 87 12.66 1.07 7.05
N LYS A 88 12.15 2.03 7.82
CA LYS A 88 12.04 1.89 9.28
C LYS A 88 10.92 0.92 9.62
N ALA A 89 11.20 0.01 10.53
CA ALA A 89 10.20 -0.83 11.16
C ALA A 89 9.53 -0.09 12.34
N LEU A 90 8.36 -0.56 12.75
CA LEU A 90 7.60 -0.01 13.87
C LEU A 90 8.39 -0.07 15.21
N ASP A 91 9.33 -1.02 15.33
CA ASP A 91 10.24 -1.13 16.48
C ASP A 91 11.46 -0.19 16.41
N GLY A 92 11.58 0.60 15.33
CA GLY A 92 12.65 1.57 15.08
C GLY A 92 13.87 1.01 14.34
N SER A 93 13.91 -0.29 14.05
CA SER A 93 15.00 -0.91 13.28
C SER A 93 14.95 -0.54 11.80
N ASP A 94 16.11 -0.55 11.11
CA ASP A 94 16.17 -0.45 9.65
C ASP A 94 16.06 -1.85 9.05
N VAL A 95 15.14 -2.04 8.12
CA VAL A 95 14.94 -3.30 7.40
C VAL A 95 15.17 -3.06 5.91
N THR A 96 16.12 -3.80 5.33
CA THR A 96 16.46 -3.73 3.90
C THR A 96 16.10 -5.05 3.24
N LEU A 97 15.37 -5.03 2.10
CA LEU A 97 14.91 -6.26 1.44
C LEU A 97 16.07 -7.21 1.12
N SER A 98 17.21 -6.68 0.67
CA SER A 98 18.39 -7.49 0.34
C SER A 98 18.96 -8.30 1.52
N GLN A 99 18.59 -8.01 2.77
CA GLN A 99 19.02 -8.81 3.93
C GLN A 99 18.41 -10.21 3.94
N PHE A 100 17.33 -10.43 3.19
CA PHE A 100 16.60 -11.69 3.12
C PHE A 100 16.91 -12.50 1.86
N ARG A 101 18.00 -12.20 1.14
CA ARG A 101 18.44 -13.02 0.00
C ARG A 101 18.63 -14.48 0.44
N GLY A 102 18.14 -15.42 -0.36
CA GLY A 102 18.12 -16.84 -0.03
C GLY A 102 16.91 -17.30 0.79
N GLN A 103 16.06 -16.38 1.26
CA GLN A 103 14.82 -16.69 1.96
C GLN A 103 13.61 -16.41 1.05
N PRO A 104 12.51 -17.17 1.18
CA PRO A 104 11.22 -16.80 0.61
C PRO A 104 10.66 -15.56 1.31
N VAL A 105 10.32 -14.53 0.54
CA VAL A 105 9.81 -13.26 1.07
C VAL A 105 8.44 -12.93 0.49
N LEU A 106 7.50 -12.60 1.36
CA LEU A 106 6.24 -11.96 1.02
C LEU A 106 6.30 -10.49 1.45
N ILE A 107 6.16 -9.56 0.50
CA ILE A 107 5.92 -8.14 0.81
C ILE A 107 4.42 -7.90 0.73
N ASN A 108 3.80 -7.42 1.81
CA ASN A 108 2.38 -7.07 1.84
C ASN A 108 2.23 -5.57 2.07
N PHE A 109 1.59 -4.86 1.13
CA PHE A 109 1.24 -3.46 1.24
C PHE A 109 -0.18 -3.31 1.79
N TRP A 110 -0.33 -2.57 2.88
CA TRP A 110 -1.61 -2.48 3.61
C TRP A 110 -1.78 -1.12 4.32
N ALA A 111 -2.98 -0.89 4.89
CA ALA A 111 -3.28 0.24 5.78
C ALA A 111 -4.34 -0.17 6.81
N SER A 112 -4.34 0.45 8.00
CA SER A 112 -5.21 0.10 9.14
C SER A 112 -6.71 0.28 8.84
N TRP A 113 -7.03 1.27 7.99
CA TRP A 113 -8.38 1.62 7.54
C TRP A 113 -8.85 0.82 6.32
N CYS A 114 -7.96 0.04 5.69
CA CYS A 114 -8.27 -0.74 4.48
C CYS A 114 -9.06 -2.00 4.83
N LEU A 115 -10.39 -1.97 4.64
CA LEU A 115 -11.27 -3.12 4.93
C LEU A 115 -10.83 -4.44 4.28
N PRO A 116 -10.46 -4.50 2.99
CA PRO A 116 -9.95 -5.73 2.39
C PRO A 116 -8.63 -6.21 3.05
N CYS A 117 -7.76 -5.29 3.46
CA CYS A 117 -6.52 -5.64 4.17
C CYS A 117 -6.83 -6.26 5.53
N ARG A 118 -7.83 -5.73 6.26
CA ARG A 118 -8.28 -6.34 7.54
C ARG A 118 -8.80 -7.77 7.33
N ALA A 119 -9.50 -8.02 6.23
CA ALA A 119 -10.04 -9.34 5.91
C ALA A 119 -8.94 -10.36 5.54
N GLU A 120 -7.87 -9.90 4.90
CA GLU A 120 -6.72 -10.72 4.48
C GLU A 120 -5.76 -11.05 5.64
N MET A 121 -5.55 -10.12 6.58
CA MET A 121 -4.50 -10.22 7.59
C MET A 121 -4.52 -11.52 8.42
N PRO A 122 -5.67 -12.07 8.86
CA PRO A 122 -5.71 -13.36 9.56
C PRO A 122 -5.06 -14.50 8.77
N GLU A 123 -5.20 -14.50 7.44
CA GLU A 123 -4.63 -15.54 6.58
C GLU A 123 -3.10 -15.39 6.46
N LEU A 124 -2.60 -14.16 6.42
CA LEU A 124 -1.15 -13.91 6.41
C LEU A 124 -0.50 -14.29 7.74
N VAL A 125 -1.14 -13.99 8.87
CA VAL A 125 -0.69 -14.44 10.20
C VAL A 125 -0.66 -15.97 10.27
N ARG A 126 -1.70 -16.64 9.78
CA ARG A 126 -1.75 -18.11 9.72
C ARG A 126 -0.61 -18.67 8.86
N ALA A 127 -0.40 -18.12 7.66
CA ALA A 127 0.65 -18.58 6.75
C ALA A 127 2.05 -18.37 7.34
N TYR A 128 2.30 -17.21 7.98
CA TYR A 128 3.56 -16.96 8.68
C TYR A 128 3.80 -17.96 9.80
N ASP A 129 2.81 -18.19 10.66
CA ASP A 129 2.95 -19.11 11.79
C ASP A 129 3.21 -20.55 11.33
N ALA A 130 2.63 -20.96 10.19
CA ALA A 130 2.85 -22.26 9.59
C ALA A 130 4.27 -22.43 8.99
N HIS A 131 4.81 -21.38 8.36
CA HIS A 131 6.01 -21.49 7.51
C HIS A 131 7.23 -20.70 8.00
N LYS A 132 7.16 -19.96 9.12
CA LYS A 132 8.32 -19.26 9.69
C LYS A 132 9.47 -20.19 10.09
N ALA A 133 9.18 -21.47 10.35
CA ALA A 133 10.19 -22.50 10.60
C ALA A 133 10.85 -23.04 9.30
N GLU A 134 10.29 -22.68 8.14
CA GLU A 134 10.82 -22.95 6.79
C GLU A 134 11.45 -21.68 6.18
N ASP A 135 11.85 -20.74 7.04
CA ASP A 135 12.47 -19.45 6.72
C ASP A 135 11.58 -18.46 5.94
N LEU A 136 10.24 -18.62 5.97
CA LEU A 136 9.34 -17.61 5.40
C LEU A 136 9.49 -16.27 6.13
N VAL A 137 9.71 -15.22 5.35
CA VAL A 137 9.70 -13.83 5.80
C VAL A 137 8.48 -13.12 5.26
N ILE A 138 7.71 -12.46 6.12
CA ILE A 138 6.70 -11.48 5.70
C ILE A 138 7.18 -10.09 6.08
N LEU A 139 7.17 -9.16 5.12
CA LEU A 139 7.42 -7.74 5.32
C LEU A 139 6.10 -6.99 5.09
N ALA A 140 5.46 -6.57 6.18
CA ALA A 140 4.19 -5.88 6.12
C ALA A 140 4.42 -4.36 6.02
N VAL A 141 4.44 -3.84 4.81
CA VAL A 141 4.68 -2.44 4.49
C VAL A 141 3.36 -1.66 4.65
N ASN A 142 3.27 -0.84 5.69
CA ASN A 142 2.15 0.06 5.90
C ASN A 142 2.29 1.31 5.00
N PHE A 143 1.22 1.67 4.30
CA PHE A 143 1.14 2.91 3.51
C PHE A 143 0.91 4.12 4.45
N THR A 144 1.97 4.54 5.13
CA THR A 144 1.90 5.45 6.28
C THR A 144 1.50 6.88 5.90
N VAL A 145 1.71 7.31 4.65
CA VAL A 145 1.26 8.62 4.12
C VAL A 145 -0.23 8.90 4.41
N GLY A 146 -1.05 7.85 4.41
CA GLY A 146 -2.50 7.95 4.65
C GLY A 146 -2.97 7.28 5.94
N ASP A 147 -2.07 6.94 6.87
CA ASP A 147 -2.38 6.20 8.09
C ASP A 147 -1.85 6.93 9.33
N ALA A 148 -2.32 6.55 10.52
CA ALA A 148 -1.85 7.11 11.78
C ALA A 148 -1.16 6.02 12.61
N LEU A 149 0.04 6.31 13.13
CA LEU A 149 0.82 5.33 13.91
C LEU A 149 0.03 4.64 15.06
N PRO A 150 -0.86 5.32 15.82
CA PRO A 150 -1.70 4.65 16.80
C PRO A 150 -2.64 3.60 16.19
N ASP A 151 -3.18 3.86 15.00
CA ASP A 151 -4.09 2.93 14.30
C ASP A 151 -3.31 1.75 13.70
N VAL A 152 -2.09 2.00 13.22
CA VAL A 152 -1.15 0.95 12.80
C VAL A 152 -0.83 0.03 13.98
N GLN A 153 -0.46 0.57 15.15
CA GLN A 153 -0.17 -0.22 16.33
C GLN A 153 -1.39 -1.01 16.80
N ALA A 154 -2.58 -0.38 16.83
CA ALA A 154 -3.81 -1.06 17.22
C ALA A 154 -4.14 -2.23 16.27
N PHE A 155 -3.91 -2.06 14.97
CA PHE A 155 -4.07 -3.12 13.99
C PHE A 155 -3.09 -4.29 14.23
N VAL A 156 -1.82 -3.98 14.46
CA VAL A 156 -0.78 -4.97 14.80
C VAL A 156 -1.15 -5.79 16.03
N ASP A 157 -1.62 -5.11 17.07
CA ASP A 157 -2.02 -5.74 18.34
C ASP A 157 -3.29 -6.61 18.17
N GLU A 158 -4.26 -6.13 17.40
CA GLU A 158 -5.52 -6.84 17.12
C GLU A 158 -5.28 -8.18 16.42
N PHE A 159 -4.44 -8.18 15.38
CA PHE A 159 -4.12 -9.38 14.61
C PHE A 159 -2.93 -10.16 15.17
N LYS A 160 -2.30 -9.67 16.25
CA LYS A 160 -1.14 -10.29 16.90
C LYS A 160 -0.01 -10.57 15.90
N MET A 161 0.27 -9.61 15.03
CA MET A 161 1.29 -9.75 14.00
C MET A 161 2.67 -9.90 14.67
N THR A 162 3.40 -10.96 14.30
CA THR A 162 4.74 -11.24 14.82
C THR A 162 5.85 -11.12 13.77
N PHE A 163 5.47 -10.76 12.54
CA PHE A 163 6.39 -10.43 11.46
C PHE A 163 6.64 -8.90 11.41
N PRO A 164 7.77 -8.47 10.83
CA PRO A 164 8.12 -7.05 10.74
C PRO A 164 7.04 -6.19 10.06
N VAL A 165 6.70 -5.07 10.72
CA VAL A 165 5.86 -4.01 10.16
C VAL A 165 6.73 -2.83 9.79
N LEU A 166 6.75 -2.47 8.51
CA LEU A 166 7.58 -1.43 7.95
C LEU A 166 6.72 -0.20 7.63
N LEU A 167 7.28 0.99 7.82
CA LEU A 167 6.59 2.26 7.67
C LEU A 167 7.06 2.96 6.40
N ASP A 168 6.19 3.05 5.39
CA ASP A 168 6.43 3.80 4.16
C ASP A 168 5.93 5.24 4.31
N GLU A 169 6.66 6.03 5.10
CA GLU A 169 6.27 7.37 5.57
C GLU A 169 6.10 8.40 4.44
N ASP A 170 6.84 8.26 3.34
CA ASP A 170 6.79 9.15 2.18
C ASP A 170 6.14 8.52 0.94
N GLY A 171 5.79 7.23 1.01
CA GLY A 171 5.17 6.48 -0.09
C GLY A 171 6.15 6.06 -1.19
N ALA A 172 7.46 6.25 -0.99
CA ALA A 172 8.46 5.98 -2.02
C ALA A 172 8.51 4.49 -2.37
N VAL A 173 8.32 3.58 -1.41
CA VAL A 173 8.34 2.13 -1.68
C VAL A 173 7.04 1.70 -2.34
N ALA A 174 5.90 2.23 -1.94
CA ALA A 174 4.62 2.02 -2.64
C ALA A 174 4.71 2.47 -4.11
N ASP A 175 5.34 3.61 -4.40
CA ASP A 175 5.55 4.08 -5.77
C ASP A 175 6.55 3.22 -6.54
N LEU A 176 7.66 2.80 -5.90
CA LEU A 176 8.65 1.88 -6.47
C LEU A 176 7.99 0.56 -6.90
N TYR A 177 7.09 0.04 -6.06
CA TYR A 177 6.29 -1.16 -6.32
C TYR A 177 5.00 -0.89 -7.11
N ARG A 178 4.80 0.34 -7.58
CA ARG A 178 3.66 0.78 -8.40
C ARG A 178 2.30 0.40 -7.78
N VAL A 179 2.20 0.50 -6.45
CA VAL A 179 0.98 0.23 -5.71
C VAL A 179 -0.07 1.27 -6.08
N ARG A 180 -1.19 0.81 -6.66
CA ARG A 180 -2.34 1.65 -7.07
C ARG A 180 -3.61 1.38 -6.29
N GLY A 181 -3.58 0.37 -5.42
CA GLY A 181 -4.68 -0.03 -4.56
C GLY A 181 -4.18 -1.03 -3.52
N LEU A 182 -4.91 -1.13 -2.41
CA LEU A 182 -4.57 -1.99 -1.28
C LEU A 182 -5.62 -3.11 -1.09
N PRO A 183 -5.22 -4.30 -0.62
CA PRO A 183 -3.84 -4.71 -0.45
C PRO A 183 -3.16 -5.03 -1.78
N LEU A 184 -1.83 -5.03 -1.78
CA LEU A 184 -1.01 -5.60 -2.85
C LEU A 184 0.06 -6.48 -2.20
N SER A 185 0.23 -7.69 -2.70
CA SER A 185 1.20 -8.65 -2.17
C SER A 185 2.16 -9.10 -3.26
N VAL A 186 3.46 -9.09 -2.97
CA VAL A 186 4.54 -9.53 -3.87
C VAL A 186 5.25 -10.71 -3.25
N PHE A 187 5.22 -11.84 -3.94
CA PHE A 187 5.85 -13.09 -3.52
C PHE A 187 7.19 -13.23 -4.23
N ILE A 188 8.26 -13.38 -3.46
CA ILE A 188 9.65 -13.40 -3.91
C ILE A 188 10.27 -14.74 -3.51
N ASN A 189 10.83 -15.46 -4.47
CA ASN A 189 11.51 -16.73 -4.23
C ASN A 189 12.91 -16.55 -3.62
N ARG A 190 13.57 -17.66 -3.29
CA ARG A 190 14.91 -17.66 -2.67
C ARG A 190 15.99 -17.01 -3.54
N GLU A 191 15.82 -17.01 -4.86
CA GLU A 191 16.71 -16.32 -5.80
C GLU A 191 16.53 -14.79 -5.80
N GLY A 192 15.49 -14.28 -5.12
CA GLY A 192 15.17 -12.86 -5.09
C GLY A 192 14.35 -12.38 -6.29
N ALA A 193 13.78 -13.30 -7.06
CA ALA A 193 12.89 -13.02 -8.18
C ALA A 193 11.43 -13.06 -7.75
N ILE A 194 10.60 -12.21 -8.36
CA ILE A 194 9.16 -12.16 -8.13
C ILE A 194 8.52 -13.42 -8.74
N SER A 195 7.90 -14.26 -7.93
CA SER A 195 7.09 -15.39 -8.40
C SER A 195 5.66 -14.96 -8.73
N HIS A 196 5.05 -14.15 -7.86
CA HIS A 196 3.65 -13.77 -7.99
C HIS A 196 3.41 -12.33 -7.49
N ILE A 197 2.42 -11.65 -8.10
CA ILE A 197 1.90 -10.37 -7.63
C ILE A 197 0.38 -10.50 -7.51
N GLN A 198 -0.12 -10.41 -6.29
CA GLN A 198 -1.53 -10.46 -5.98
C GLN A 198 -2.05 -9.05 -5.71
N ILE A 199 -3.10 -8.65 -6.44
CA ILE A 199 -3.77 -7.36 -6.27
C ILE A 199 -5.13 -7.59 -5.62
N GLY A 200 -5.40 -6.89 -4.51
CA GLY A 200 -6.58 -7.12 -3.70
C GLY A 200 -6.41 -8.29 -2.73
N ALA A 201 -7.36 -8.41 -1.80
CA ALA A 201 -7.30 -9.39 -0.72
C ALA A 201 -7.28 -10.83 -1.25
N MET A 202 -6.47 -11.67 -0.62
CA MET A 202 -6.41 -13.11 -0.89
C MET A 202 -7.17 -13.94 0.14
N THR A 203 -7.69 -15.09 -0.30
CA THR A 203 -8.20 -16.13 0.60
C THR A 203 -7.07 -16.93 1.23
N GLY A 204 -7.37 -17.73 2.26
CA GLY A 204 -6.38 -18.65 2.83
C GLY A 204 -5.81 -19.67 1.83
N GLU A 205 -6.64 -20.16 0.90
CA GLU A 205 -6.21 -21.08 -0.17
C GLU A 205 -5.21 -20.41 -1.12
N GLN A 206 -5.48 -19.17 -1.51
CA GLN A 206 -4.56 -18.39 -2.34
C GLN A 206 -3.25 -18.07 -1.59
N ALA A 207 -3.34 -17.73 -0.31
CA ALA A 207 -2.15 -17.51 0.52
C ALA A 207 -1.27 -18.77 0.57
N ASP A 208 -1.87 -19.94 0.81
CA ASP A 208 -1.15 -21.22 0.85
C ASP A 208 -0.54 -21.56 -0.52
N GLU A 209 -1.27 -21.35 -1.61
CA GLU A 209 -0.79 -21.57 -2.98
C GLU A 209 0.44 -20.72 -3.27
N PHE A 210 0.35 -19.40 -3.08
CA PHE A 210 1.42 -18.47 -3.44
C PHE A 210 2.63 -18.57 -2.50
N VAL A 211 2.42 -18.81 -1.20
CA VAL A 211 3.52 -19.12 -0.27
C VAL A 211 4.21 -20.42 -0.66
N GLY A 212 3.45 -21.44 -1.05
CA GLY A 212 3.98 -22.71 -1.54
C GLY A 212 4.81 -22.56 -2.82
N GLU A 213 4.57 -21.54 -3.66
CA GLU A 213 5.40 -21.26 -4.83
C GLU A 213 6.79 -20.73 -4.47
N ILE A 214 6.90 -19.84 -3.47
CA ILE A 214 8.18 -19.24 -3.09
C ILE A 214 9.00 -20.12 -2.16
N LEU A 215 8.37 -21.08 -1.46
CA LEU A 215 9.03 -22.06 -0.59
C LEU A 215 9.76 -23.18 -1.34
N LYS A 216 9.58 -23.30 -2.66
CA LYS A 216 10.29 -24.29 -3.49
C LYS A 216 11.76 -23.94 -3.66
#